data_AF-Q8GBJ2-F1
#
_entry.id   AF-Q8GBJ2-F1
#
_cell.length_a   1.000
_cell.length_b   1.000
_cell.length_c   1.000
_cell.angle_alpha   90.00
_cell.angle_beta   90.00
_cell.angle_gamma   90.00
#
_symmetry.space_group_name_H-M   'P 1'
#
loop_
_entity.id
_entity.type
_entity.pdbx_description
1 polymer ?
#
loop_
_entity_poly.entity_id
_entity_poly.type
_entity_poly.pdbx_seq_one_letter_code
_entity_poly.pdbx_strand_id
1 'polypeptide(L)'
;WRQKQLEYTWLRSLMGKYVSFEQATDDALVYTCNHLKLDLDETACAMLCNAYLDLSPHPEVPAALQRLKNMGLPLAVLSNGSVFSIDKVVRNAGLREHFSNLISVEQVGAFKPDPRVYTLACQELGLSPHQILFVSSNTWE
;
A
#
# COMPACT_ATOMS: atom_id res chain seq x y z
N TRP A 1 6.18 7.24 13.58
CA TRP A 1 4.98 7.08 12.72
C TRP A 1 5.02 5.84 11.84
N ARG A 2 5.82 5.76 10.77
CA ARG A 2 5.80 4.61 9.81
C ARG A 2 5.90 3.23 10.47
N GLN A 3 6.80 3.06 11.43
CA GLN A 3 6.90 1.79 12.17
C GLN A 3 5.58 1.43 12.87
N LYS A 4 4.94 2.38 13.57
CA LYS A 4 3.66 2.16 14.26
C LYS A 4 2.51 1.89 13.30
N GLN A 5 2.51 2.54 12.14
CA GLN A 5 1.54 2.28 11.07
C GLN A 5 1.62 0.81 10.64
N LEU A 6 2.82 0.27 10.40
CA LEU A 6 3.01 -1.15 10.06
C LEU A 6 2.62 -2.08 11.21
N GLU A 7 3.07 -1.79 12.44
CA GLU A 7 2.68 -2.56 13.62
C GLU A 7 1.16 -2.65 13.78
N TYR A 8 0.45 -1.55 13.54
CA TYR A 8 -1.02 -1.51 13.60
C TYR A 8 -1.65 -2.35 12.50
N THR A 9 -1.10 -2.35 11.28
CA THR A 9 -1.60 -3.24 10.22
C THR A 9 -1.48 -4.71 10.62
N TRP A 10 -0.36 -5.12 11.23
CA TRP A 10 -0.17 -6.50 11.67
C TRP A 10 -1.09 -6.87 12.83
N LEU A 11 -1.11 -6.04 13.88
CA LEU A 11 -1.93 -6.29 15.08
C LEU A 11 -3.42 -6.33 14.74
N ARG A 12 -3.91 -5.38 13.92
CA ARG A 12 -5.32 -5.36 13.53
C ARG A 12 -5.73 -6.58 12.70
N SER A 13 -4.84 -7.06 11.85
CA SER A 13 -5.06 -8.30 11.08
C SER A 13 -5.12 -9.52 12.02
N LEU A 14 -4.14 -9.65 12.92
CA LEU A 14 -4.07 -10.74 13.89
C LEU A 14 -5.27 -10.75 14.86
N MET A 15 -5.79 -9.59 15.21
CA MET A 15 -6.96 -9.44 16.08
C MET A 15 -8.30 -9.64 15.34
N GLY A 16 -8.31 -9.75 14.01
CA GLY A 16 -9.54 -9.74 13.21
C GLY A 16 -10.31 -8.42 13.31
N LYS A 17 -9.61 -7.30 13.51
CA LYS A 17 -10.15 -5.94 13.68
C LYS A 17 -9.64 -5.01 12.59
N TYR A 18 -9.83 -5.45 11.34
CA TYR A 18 -9.45 -4.70 10.16
C TYR A 18 -10.05 -3.29 10.14
N VAL A 19 -9.26 -2.35 9.66
CA VAL A 19 -9.63 -0.97 9.31
C VAL A 19 -8.90 -0.63 8.00
N SER A 20 -9.32 0.42 7.31
CA SER A 20 -8.60 0.88 6.11
C SER A 20 -7.15 1.29 6.44
N PHE A 21 -6.30 1.31 5.42
CA PHE A 21 -4.91 1.74 5.62
C PHE A 21 -4.82 3.19 6.06
N GLU A 22 -5.73 4.04 5.59
CA GLU A 22 -5.87 5.44 5.99
C GLU A 22 -6.16 5.56 7.49
N GLN A 23 -7.09 4.76 8.02
CA GLN A 23 -7.36 4.78 9.46
C GLN A 23 -6.15 4.27 10.26
N ALA A 24 -5.49 3.20 9.81
CA ALA A 24 -4.26 2.73 10.46
C ALA A 24 -3.14 3.79 10.41
N THR A 25 -3.13 4.64 9.38
CA THR A 25 -2.19 5.75 9.22
C THR A 25 -2.47 6.86 10.22
N ASP A 26 -3.74 7.27 10.33
CA ASP A 26 -4.24 8.25 11.30
C ASP A 26 -3.96 7.79 12.75
N ASP A 27 -4.40 6.58 13.10
CA ASP A 27 -4.19 6.00 14.43
C ASP A 27 -2.71 6.01 14.84
N ALA A 28 -1.83 5.66 13.90
CA ALA A 28 -0.40 5.63 14.15
C ALA A 28 0.23 7.02 14.25
N LEU A 29 -0.33 8.03 13.58
CA LEU A 29 0.09 9.42 13.71
C LEU A 29 -0.29 9.95 15.09
N VAL A 30 -1.56 9.80 15.47
CA VAL A 30 -2.09 10.18 16.78
C VAL A 30 -1.28 9.54 17.90
N TYR A 31 -1.01 8.22 17.81
CA TYR A 31 -0.15 7.54 18.76
C TYR A 31 1.26 8.15 18.81
N THR A 32 1.86 8.43 17.65
CA THR A 32 3.23 8.96 17.58
C THR A 32 3.31 10.35 18.22
N CYS A 33 2.37 11.24 17.91
CA CYS A 33 2.33 12.59 18.47
C CYS A 33 2.11 12.56 19.98
N ASN A 34 1.15 11.75 20.47
CA ASN A 34 0.92 11.57 21.91
C ASN A 34 2.17 11.03 22.63
N HIS A 35 2.85 10.03 22.06
CA HIS A 35 4.06 9.45 22.63
C HIS A 35 5.21 10.48 22.71
N LEU A 36 5.33 11.34 21.70
CA LEU A 36 6.34 12.39 21.63
C LEU A 36 5.91 13.70 22.33
N LYS A 37 4.70 13.77 22.87
CA LYS A 37 4.10 14.98 23.48
C LYS A 37 4.05 16.17 22.51
N LEU A 38 3.67 15.89 21.26
CA LEU A 38 3.46 16.91 20.23
C LEU A 38 1.97 17.20 20.12
N ASP A 39 1.61 18.49 20.05
CA ASP A 39 0.25 18.90 19.75
C ASP A 39 -0.10 18.53 18.30
N LEU A 40 -1.25 17.90 18.13
CA LEU A 40 -1.78 17.51 16.83
C LEU A 40 -3.25 17.87 16.78
N ASP A 41 -3.57 18.94 16.06
CA ASP A 41 -4.95 19.27 15.72
C ASP A 41 -5.44 18.45 14.52
N GLU A 42 -6.76 18.47 14.29
CA GLU A 42 -7.41 17.74 13.20
C GLU A 42 -6.91 18.17 11.81
N THR A 43 -6.56 19.46 11.65
CA THR A 43 -6.10 20.00 10.37
C THR A 43 -4.70 19.50 10.03
N ALA A 44 -3.79 19.53 11.00
CA ALA A 44 -2.45 18.99 10.91
C ALA A 44 -2.49 17.47 10.68
N CYS A 45 -3.36 16.75 11.38
CA CYS A 45 -3.53 15.32 11.19
C CYS A 45 -3.96 14.99 9.75
N ALA A 46 -5.01 15.65 9.26
CA ALA A 46 -5.50 15.47 7.90
C ALA A 46 -4.44 15.83 6.86
N MET A 47 -3.72 16.95 7.03
CA MET A 47 -2.65 17.37 6.12
C MET A 47 -1.53 16.33 6.03
N LEU A 48 -1.05 15.85 7.19
CA LEU A 48 0.02 14.85 7.25
C LEU A 48 -0.43 13.51 6.67
N CYS A 49 -1.64 13.04 6.99
CA CYS A 49 -2.17 11.80 6.42
C CYS A 49 -2.39 11.90 4.92
N ASN A 50 -2.88 13.04 4.41
CA ASN A 50 -3.06 13.26 2.98
C ASN A 50 -1.73 13.26 2.20
N ALA A 51 -0.60 13.56 2.85
CA ALA A 51 0.71 13.46 2.20
C ALA A 51 1.05 12.03 1.74
N TYR A 52 0.46 10.99 2.35
CA TYR A 52 0.59 9.60 1.85
C TYR A 52 -0.09 9.36 0.51
N LEU A 53 -1.01 10.25 0.09
CA LEU A 53 -1.68 10.15 -1.20
C LEU A 53 -0.89 10.78 -2.34
N ASP A 54 0.21 11.48 -2.02
CA ASP A 54 1.02 12.24 -2.98
C ASP A 54 2.51 11.87 -2.92
N LEU A 55 2.76 10.56 -2.77
CA LEU A 55 4.12 10.04 -2.71
C LEU A 55 4.79 10.11 -4.08
N SER A 56 5.98 10.71 -4.13
CA SER A 56 6.82 10.69 -5.32
C SER A 56 7.39 9.28 -5.57
N PRO A 57 7.36 8.77 -6.81
CA PRO A 57 8.03 7.52 -7.14
C PRO A 57 9.55 7.71 -7.03
N HIS A 58 10.28 6.61 -6.78
CA HIS A 58 11.74 6.65 -6.91
C HIS A 58 12.14 7.00 -8.36
N PRO A 59 13.22 7.77 -8.57
CA PRO A 59 13.57 8.32 -9.89
C PRO A 59 13.70 7.29 -11.02
N GLU A 60 14.12 6.07 -10.70
CA GLU A 60 14.32 4.98 -11.63
C GLU A 60 13.04 4.22 -12.01
N VAL A 61 11.97 4.35 -11.22
CA VAL A 61 10.74 3.56 -11.35
C VAL A 61 10.05 3.77 -12.71
N PRO A 62 9.84 5.01 -13.21
CA PRO A 62 9.19 5.21 -14.51
C PRO A 62 9.94 4.49 -15.65
N ALA A 63 11.26 4.61 -15.69
CA ALA A 63 12.09 3.96 -16.71
C ALA A 63 12.08 2.43 -16.58
N ALA A 64 12.08 1.90 -15.35
CA ALA A 64 12.00 0.46 -15.10
C ALA A 64 10.65 -0.13 -15.55
N LEU A 65 9.53 0.51 -15.19
CA LEU A 65 8.20 0.08 -15.60
C LEU A 65 8.02 0.13 -17.12
N GLN A 66 8.54 1.17 -17.78
CA GLN A 66 8.50 1.25 -19.24
C GLN A 66 9.27 0.10 -19.91
N ARG A 67 10.45 -0.29 -19.38
CA ARG A 67 11.20 -1.44 -19.90
C ARG A 67 10.41 -2.74 -19.76
N LEU A 68 9.80 -2.98 -18.61
CA LEU A 68 8.99 -4.18 -18.38
C LEU A 68 7.75 -4.21 -19.29
N LYS A 69 7.10 -3.06 -19.50
CA LYS A 69 5.98 -2.93 -20.43
C LYS A 69 6.40 -3.22 -21.87
N ASN A 70 7.58 -2.74 -22.30
CA ASN A 70 8.14 -3.04 -23.63
C ASN A 70 8.48 -4.53 -23.82
N MET A 71 8.70 -5.28 -22.74
CA MET A 71 8.88 -6.73 -22.77
C MET A 71 7.54 -7.49 -22.87
N GLY A 72 6.40 -6.79 -22.86
CA GLY A 72 5.07 -7.41 -22.90
C GLY A 72 4.63 -8.05 -21.58
N LEU A 73 5.28 -7.71 -20.45
CA LEU A 73 4.93 -8.25 -19.14
C LEU A 73 3.74 -7.48 -18.56
N PRO A 74 2.67 -8.15 -18.09
CA PRO A 74 1.62 -7.50 -17.32
C PRO A 74 2.17 -7.04 -15.97
N LEU A 75 1.81 -5.83 -15.56
CA LEU A 75 2.27 -5.23 -14.31
C LEU A 75 1.07 -4.95 -13.42
N ALA A 76 1.21 -5.26 -12.13
CA ALA A 76 0.19 -5.02 -11.13
C ALA A 76 0.79 -4.45 -9.84
N VAL A 77 -0.03 -3.73 -9.09
CA VAL A 77 0.28 -3.32 -7.72
C VAL A 77 -0.52 -4.19 -6.76
N LEU A 78 0.14 -4.76 -5.75
CA LEU A 78 -0.51 -5.35 -4.58
C LEU A 78 -0.10 -4.54 -3.35
N SER A 79 -1.04 -3.85 -2.72
CA SER A 79 -0.73 -2.89 -1.66
C SER A 79 -1.71 -2.97 -0.49
N ASN A 80 -1.19 -2.69 0.71
CA ASN A 80 -1.99 -2.52 1.92
C ASN A 80 -2.95 -1.33 1.82
N GLY A 81 -2.70 -0.36 0.93
CA GLY A 81 -3.59 0.78 0.71
C GLY A 81 -4.99 0.37 0.27
N SER A 82 -5.99 1.21 0.55
CA SER A 82 -7.34 1.09 -0.02
C SER A 82 -7.34 1.22 -1.54
N VAL A 83 -8.44 0.83 -2.19
CA VAL A 83 -8.60 1.05 -3.65
C VAL A 83 -8.39 2.52 -4.03
N PHE A 84 -8.94 3.44 -3.22
CA PHE A 84 -8.80 4.88 -3.42
C PHE A 84 -7.35 5.35 -3.31
N SER A 85 -6.65 4.97 -2.23
CA SER A 85 -5.29 5.43 -1.98
C SER A 85 -4.30 4.91 -3.02
N ILE A 86 -4.44 3.65 -3.46
CA ILE A 86 -3.59 3.07 -4.50
C ILE A 86 -3.77 3.82 -5.82
N ASP A 87 -5.02 3.98 -6.28
CA ASP A 87 -5.29 4.67 -7.56
C ASP A 87 -4.80 6.13 -7.53
N LYS A 88 -5.02 6.83 -6.41
CA LYS A 88 -4.57 8.22 -6.25
C LYS A 88 -3.05 8.35 -6.29
N VAL A 89 -2.31 7.55 -5.52
CA VAL A 89 -0.84 7.58 -5.51
C VAL A 89 -0.29 7.27 -6.90
N VAL A 90 -0.81 6.23 -7.55
CA VAL A 90 -0.33 5.80 -8.87
C VAL A 90 -0.65 6.85 -9.96
N ARG A 91 -1.81 7.52 -9.88
CA ARG A 91 -2.17 8.62 -10.81
C ARG A 91 -1.32 9.86 -10.58
N ASN A 92 -1.15 10.30 -9.34
CA ASN A 92 -0.34 11.46 -9.00
C ASN A 92 1.13 11.26 -9.41
N ALA A 93 1.63 10.04 -9.32
CA ALA A 93 2.96 9.66 -9.81
C ALA A 93 3.06 9.57 -11.36
N GLY A 94 1.96 9.72 -12.10
CA GLY A 94 1.94 9.56 -13.56
C GLY A 94 2.16 8.12 -14.05
N LEU A 95 1.92 7.12 -13.18
CA LEU A 95 2.26 5.72 -13.45
C LEU A 95 1.05 4.84 -13.80
N ARG A 96 -0.17 5.37 -13.75
CA ARG A 96 -1.41 4.58 -13.91
C ARG A 96 -1.46 3.71 -15.16
N GLU A 97 -0.97 4.22 -16.28
CA GLU A 97 -0.97 3.53 -17.58
C GLU A 97 0.01 2.36 -17.66
N HIS A 98 0.89 2.17 -16.65
CA HIS A 98 1.82 1.05 -16.61
C HIS A 98 1.18 -0.22 -16.03
N PHE A 99 0.14 -0.09 -15.21
CA PHE A 99 -0.43 -1.20 -14.45
C PHE A 99 -1.78 -1.65 -15.02
N SER A 100 -1.90 -2.96 -15.29
CA SER A 100 -3.17 -3.59 -15.68
C SER A 100 -4.11 -3.72 -14.49
N ASN A 101 -3.57 -3.95 -13.29
CA ASN A 101 -4.35 -4.19 -12.08
C ASN A 101 -3.77 -3.39 -10.89
N LEU A 102 -4.68 -2.84 -10.08
CA LEU A 102 -4.38 -2.24 -8.78
C LEU A 102 -5.16 -3.03 -7.72
N ILE A 103 -4.45 -3.81 -6.91
CA ILE A 103 -5.02 -4.80 -6.01
C ILE A 103 -4.85 -4.33 -4.57
N SER A 104 -5.98 -4.08 -3.93
CA SER A 104 -6.07 -3.64 -2.54
C SER A 104 -6.32 -4.82 -1.61
N VAL A 105 -5.66 -4.83 -0.45
CA VAL A 105 -5.95 -5.80 0.62
C VAL A 105 -7.34 -5.62 1.26
N GLU A 106 -8.01 -4.50 1.00
CA GLU A 106 -9.34 -4.20 1.52
C GLU A 106 -10.35 -5.30 1.20
N GLN A 107 -10.21 -5.96 0.04
CA GLN A 107 -11.08 -7.06 -0.37
C GLN A 107 -11.00 -8.28 0.55
N VAL A 108 -9.85 -8.52 1.20
CA VAL A 108 -9.66 -9.66 2.11
C VAL A 108 -9.83 -9.29 3.58
N GLY A 109 -9.93 -8.00 3.90
CA GLY A 109 -10.05 -7.52 5.28
C GLY A 109 -8.86 -7.93 6.16
N ALA A 110 -7.65 -7.98 5.60
CA ALA A 110 -6.42 -8.30 6.31
C ALA A 110 -5.22 -7.71 5.58
N PHE A 111 -4.22 -7.22 6.31
CA PHE A 111 -3.01 -6.67 5.72
C PHE A 111 -1.96 -7.74 5.45
N LYS A 112 -1.00 -7.45 4.57
CA LYS A 112 0.22 -8.26 4.44
C LYS A 112 0.93 -8.41 5.80
N PRO A 113 1.58 -9.56 6.07
CA PRO A 113 1.83 -10.68 5.15
C PRO A 113 0.78 -11.80 5.23
N ASP A 114 -0.50 -11.49 5.48
CA ASP A 114 -1.55 -12.52 5.48
C ASP A 114 -1.59 -13.26 4.11
N PRO A 115 -1.52 -14.61 4.08
CA PRO A 115 -1.46 -15.39 2.83
C PRO A 115 -2.67 -15.17 1.91
N ARG A 116 -3.82 -14.75 2.46
CA ARG A 116 -5.02 -14.43 1.68
C ARG A 116 -4.79 -13.26 0.73
N VAL A 117 -3.93 -12.30 1.09
CA VAL A 117 -3.58 -11.15 0.25
C VAL A 117 -2.87 -11.59 -1.03
N TYR A 118 -1.95 -12.54 -0.94
CA TYR A 118 -1.19 -13.03 -2.11
C TYR A 118 -2.04 -13.99 -2.96
N THR A 119 -2.94 -14.73 -2.32
CA THR A 119 -3.92 -15.57 -3.02
C THR A 119 -4.87 -14.70 -3.84
N LEU A 120 -5.33 -13.56 -3.30
CA LEU A 120 -6.11 -12.58 -4.04
C LEU A 120 -5.38 -12.11 -5.30
N ALA A 121 -4.08 -11.80 -5.20
CA ALA A 121 -3.30 -11.37 -6.37
C ALA A 121 -3.25 -12.43 -7.47
N CYS A 122 -3.09 -13.71 -7.11
CA CYS A 122 -3.13 -14.81 -8.07
C CYS A 122 -4.51 -14.92 -8.75
N GLN A 123 -5.59 -14.75 -7.98
CA GLN A 123 -6.97 -14.82 -8.48
C GLN A 123 -7.29 -13.67 -9.44
N GLU A 124 -6.97 -12.43 -9.07
CA GLU A 124 -7.20 -11.22 -9.87
C GLU A 124 -6.41 -11.23 -11.19
N LEU A 125 -5.21 -11.82 -11.18
CA LEU A 125 -4.38 -11.93 -12.38
C LEU A 125 -4.68 -13.17 -13.21
N GLY A 126 -5.42 -14.15 -12.67
CA GLY A 126 -5.63 -15.45 -13.32
C GLY A 126 -4.33 -16.22 -13.52
N LEU A 127 -3.32 -15.99 -12.68
CA LEU A 127 -1.99 -16.58 -12.76
C LEU A 127 -1.69 -17.42 -11.53
N SER A 128 -0.92 -18.48 -11.73
CA SER A 128 -0.40 -19.28 -10.61
C SER A 128 0.83 -18.61 -9.98
N PRO A 129 1.15 -18.90 -8.70
CA PRO A 129 2.24 -18.22 -7.99
C PRO A 129 3.61 -18.27 -8.69
N HIS A 130 3.94 -19.38 -9.36
CA HIS A 130 5.23 -19.55 -10.05
C HIS A 130 5.34 -18.73 -11.35
N GLN A 131 4.25 -18.10 -11.80
CA GLN A 131 4.22 -17.20 -12.95
C GLN A 131 4.34 -15.72 -12.54
N ILE A 132 4.36 -15.43 -11.23
CA ILE A 132 4.38 -14.07 -10.70
C ILE A 132 5.73 -13.81 -10.04
N LEU A 133 6.46 -12.81 -10.55
CA LEU A 133 7.59 -12.24 -9.84
C LEU A 133 7.07 -11.16 -8.88
N PHE A 134 7.10 -11.45 -7.58
CA PHE A 134 6.77 -10.47 -6.55
C PHE A 134 8.02 -9.64 -6.20
N VAL A 135 7.88 -8.32 -6.16
CA VAL A 135 8.98 -7.38 -5.89
C VAL A 135 8.60 -6.49 -4.71
N SER A 136 9.41 -6.48 -3.66
CA SER A 136 9.27 -5.57 -2.52
C SER A 136 10.64 -5.12 -2.01
N SER A 137 10.69 -3.92 -1.44
CA SER A 137 11.82 -3.42 -0.65
C SER A 137 11.70 -3.74 0.84
N ASN A 138 10.56 -4.27 1.27
CA ASN A 138 10.31 -4.67 2.65
C ASN A 138 10.61 -6.17 2.82
N THR A 139 11.53 -6.53 3.70
CA THR A 139 11.93 -7.93 3.92
C THR A 139 10.86 -8.82 4.54
N TRP A 140 9.83 -8.21 5.13
CA TRP A 140 8.70 -8.90 5.74
C TRP A 140 7.53 -9.12 4.77
N GLU A 141 7.56 -8.51 3.58
CA GLU A 141 6.55 -8.69 2.52
C GLU A 141 6.89 -9.84 1.57
#